data_AF-A0A6M1LU49-F1
#
_entry.id   AF-A0A6M1LU49-F1
#
_cell.length_a   1.000
_cell.length_b   1.000
_cell.length_c   1.000
_cell.angle_alpha   90.00
_cell.angle_beta   90.00
_cell.angle_gamma   90.00
#
_symmetry.space_group_name_H-M   'P 1'
#
loop_
_entity.id
_entity.type
_entity.pdbx_description
1 polymer ?
#
loop_
_entity_poly.entity_id
_entity_poly.type
_entity_poly.pdbx_seq_one_letter_code
_entity_poly.pdbx_strand_id
1 'polypeptide(L)'
;MSVDGHEVRLVQRGIDRPPTAAALSGSVAVERHRTAISRSGLSAPMQALARWGFLDGAPTVLDYGCGRGDDVRALAAAGLRAVGWDPHFAPDAPREPSEVVNLGFVLNVIDDLEERNATLRAAFGLAKCVLSVAVMTVRKGSGSDHADGLLTTRGTFQKYFGQTELRAYVAEVLGREPVTVGPGLVFVFRSDEEEQSFLARRQRRATLAANDRFEMPLPPASARAGRSSAYARHQDLLDAFWSAALELGRLPEADEFGRADELSAGLG
;
A
#
# COMPACT_ATOMS: atom_id res chain seq x y z
N MET A 1 89.26 -32.29 -22.49
CA MET A 1 88.34 -31.19 -22.85
C MET A 1 87.16 -31.31 -21.90
N SER A 2 87.16 -30.65 -20.74
CA SER A 2 86.67 -29.27 -20.52
C SER A 2 85.26 -29.13 -21.12
N VAL A 3 84.17 -28.82 -20.40
CA VAL A 3 83.98 -28.08 -19.14
C VAL A 3 82.57 -28.42 -18.59
N ASP A 4 82.45 -28.45 -17.26
CA ASP A 4 81.36 -27.97 -16.38
C ASP A 4 80.00 -27.61 -17.05
N GLY A 5 78.84 -28.10 -16.60
CA GLY A 5 78.42 -28.21 -15.22
C GLY A 5 77.77 -26.92 -14.72
N HIS A 6 76.76 -26.35 -15.40
CA HIS A 6 75.94 -25.27 -14.82
C HIS A 6 74.48 -25.30 -15.25
N GLU A 7 73.66 -25.56 -14.23
CA GLU A 7 72.21 -25.49 -14.10
C GLU A 7 71.67 -24.09 -14.48
N VAL A 8 70.67 -24.06 -15.35
CA VAL A 8 70.05 -22.80 -15.81
C VAL A 8 69.15 -22.26 -14.68
N ARG A 9 69.66 -21.23 -14.00
CA ARG A 9 68.90 -20.38 -13.06
C ARG A 9 67.91 -19.51 -13.84
N LEU A 10 66.61 -19.69 -13.60
CA LEU A 10 65.60 -18.69 -13.95
C LEU A 10 65.55 -17.62 -12.85
N VAL A 11 65.97 -16.41 -13.22
CA VAL A 11 65.91 -15.20 -12.38
C VAL A 11 64.47 -14.70 -12.31
N GLN A 12 64.00 -14.49 -11.08
CA GLN A 12 62.70 -13.95 -10.72
C GLN A 12 62.45 -12.55 -11.30
N ARG A 13 61.24 -12.34 -11.85
CA ARG A 13 60.52 -11.07 -11.69
C ARG A 13 59.25 -11.38 -10.90
N GLY A 14 59.15 -10.72 -9.74
CA GLY A 14 58.11 -10.94 -8.75
C GLY A 14 56.72 -10.61 -9.26
N ILE A 15 55.76 -11.40 -8.83
CA ILE A 15 54.36 -11.01 -8.71
C ILE A 15 53.94 -11.43 -7.31
N ASP A 16 53.48 -10.42 -6.57
CA ASP A 16 53.01 -10.52 -5.20
C ASP A 16 51.90 -11.56 -5.03
N ARG A 17 52.00 -12.24 -3.88
CA ARG A 17 51.04 -13.16 -3.30
C ARG A 17 49.71 -12.43 -2.98
N PRO A 18 48.56 -13.03 -3.30
CA PRO A 18 47.38 -12.92 -2.46
C PRO A 18 47.22 -14.16 -1.57
N PRO A 19 46.55 -14.02 -0.41
CA PRO A 19 46.45 -15.06 0.59
C PRO A 19 45.44 -16.16 0.23
N THR A 20 45.64 -17.29 0.87
CA THR A 20 44.88 -18.54 0.82
C THR A 20 43.45 -18.45 1.38
N ALA A 21 42.58 -19.24 0.72
CA ALA A 21 41.44 -20.02 1.25
C ALA A 21 40.20 -19.29 1.79
N ALA A 22 39.08 -19.43 1.07
CA ALA A 22 37.91 -20.16 1.57
C ALA A 22 36.96 -20.47 0.41
N ALA A 23 36.40 -21.68 0.42
CA ALA A 23 35.54 -22.22 -0.62
C ALA A 23 34.25 -21.41 -0.81
N LEU A 24 33.93 -21.05 -2.05
CA LEU A 24 32.61 -20.54 -2.45
C LEU A 24 31.92 -21.63 -3.27
N SER A 25 31.22 -22.54 -2.59
CA SER A 25 30.14 -23.31 -3.20
C SER A 25 28.97 -22.35 -3.43
N GLY A 26 28.90 -21.77 -4.63
CA GLY A 26 27.80 -20.92 -5.04
C GLY A 26 26.53 -21.74 -5.30
N SER A 27 25.80 -22.11 -4.24
CA SER A 27 24.37 -22.37 -4.37
C SER A 27 23.68 -21.01 -4.49
N VAL A 28 23.16 -20.68 -5.66
CA VAL A 28 22.26 -19.53 -5.80
C VAL A 28 20.97 -19.88 -5.06
N ALA A 29 20.93 -19.52 -3.77
CA ALA A 29 19.73 -19.56 -2.97
C ALA A 29 18.79 -18.49 -3.52
N VAL A 30 17.74 -18.93 -4.20
CA VAL A 30 16.63 -18.05 -4.60
C VAL A 30 15.97 -17.56 -3.32
N GLU A 31 16.30 -16.34 -2.92
CA GLU A 31 15.76 -15.68 -1.74
C GLU A 31 14.30 -15.26 -1.94
N ARG A 32 13.40 -16.23 -1.75
CA ARG A 32 11.93 -16.07 -1.78
C ARG A 32 11.37 -15.11 -0.70
N HIS A 33 12.24 -14.47 0.09
CA HIS A 33 11.88 -13.53 1.14
C HIS A 33 11.95 -12.06 0.70
N ARG A 34 12.36 -11.76 -0.54
CA ARG A 34 12.58 -10.38 -1.04
C ARG A 34 11.36 -9.68 -1.65
N THR A 35 10.17 -10.26 -1.59
CA THR A 35 8.90 -9.58 -1.91
C THR A 35 8.04 -9.26 -0.69
N ALA A 36 8.55 -9.51 0.53
CA ALA A 36 8.00 -8.89 1.72
C ALA A 36 8.57 -7.46 1.82
N ILE A 37 7.89 -6.51 1.19
CA ILE A 37 8.11 -5.10 1.54
C ILE A 37 7.56 -4.94 2.96
N SER A 38 8.46 -5.06 3.94
CA SER A 38 8.19 -4.66 5.32
C SER A 38 7.98 -3.15 5.34
N ARG A 39 6.74 -2.70 5.22
CA ARG A 39 6.35 -1.42 5.79
C ARG A 39 5.89 -1.72 7.20
N SER A 40 6.59 -1.17 8.18
CA SER A 40 6.11 -1.05 9.54
C SER A 40 4.76 -0.33 9.53
N GLY A 41 3.67 -1.09 9.56
CA GLY A 41 2.32 -0.56 9.56
C GLY A 41 1.32 -1.53 8.95
N LEU A 42 0.13 -1.55 9.54
CA LEU A 42 -1.05 -2.26 9.04
C LEU A 42 -1.26 -1.99 7.54
N SER A 43 -1.85 -2.94 6.82
CA SER A 43 -2.24 -2.74 5.42
C SER A 43 -3.28 -1.62 5.26
N ALA A 44 -3.43 -1.11 4.04
CA ALA A 44 -4.40 -0.05 3.74
C ALA A 44 -5.84 -0.32 4.24
N PRO A 45 -6.43 -1.53 4.06
CA PRO A 45 -7.74 -1.82 4.65
C PRO A 45 -7.73 -1.80 6.18
N MET A 46 -6.72 -2.40 6.81
CA MET A 46 -6.60 -2.41 8.28
C MET A 46 -6.42 -1.00 8.86
N GLN A 47 -5.66 -0.13 8.19
CA GLN A 47 -5.57 1.29 8.56
C GLN A 47 -6.92 2.01 8.41
N ALA A 48 -7.74 1.64 7.44
CA ALA A 48 -9.07 2.24 7.27
C ALA A 48 -10.03 1.79 8.37
N LEU A 49 -10.00 0.50 8.72
CA LEU A 49 -10.74 -0.04 9.85
C LEU A 49 -10.37 0.71 11.15
N ALA A 50 -9.07 0.89 11.40
CA ALA A 50 -8.57 1.67 12.54
C ALA A 50 -9.08 3.12 12.51
N ARG A 51 -8.90 3.83 11.39
CA ARG A 51 -9.30 5.24 11.22
C ARG A 51 -10.80 5.46 11.47
N TRP A 52 -11.63 4.50 11.11
CA TRP A 52 -13.08 4.57 11.31
C TRP A 52 -13.56 4.00 12.66
N GLY A 53 -12.62 3.58 13.52
CA GLY A 53 -12.89 3.10 14.88
C GLY A 53 -13.41 1.67 14.95
N PHE A 54 -13.26 0.88 13.88
CA PHE A 54 -13.66 -0.53 13.89
C PHE A 54 -12.66 -1.43 14.60
N LEU A 55 -11.49 -0.92 14.99
CA LEU A 55 -10.52 -1.65 15.81
C LEU A 55 -10.52 -1.17 17.27
N ASP A 56 -11.39 -0.21 17.61
CA ASP A 56 -11.53 0.29 18.98
C ASP A 56 -12.37 -0.69 19.81
N GLY A 57 -12.11 -0.78 21.13
CA GLY A 57 -12.93 -1.61 22.02
C GLY A 57 -12.62 -3.12 22.00
N ALA A 58 -11.46 -3.52 21.49
CA ALA A 58 -10.97 -4.90 21.45
C ALA A 58 -11.87 -5.92 20.68
N PRO A 59 -12.27 -5.61 19.44
CA PRO A 59 -13.07 -6.50 18.62
C PRO A 59 -12.30 -7.78 18.25
N THR A 60 -13.06 -8.80 17.83
CA THR A 60 -12.54 -9.93 17.07
C THR A 60 -12.26 -9.52 15.62
N VAL A 61 -11.07 -9.84 15.13
CA VAL A 61 -10.65 -9.56 13.76
C VAL A 61 -10.25 -10.86 13.06
N LEU A 62 -10.83 -11.11 11.90
CA LEU A 62 -10.38 -12.15 10.98
C LEU A 62 -9.77 -11.50 9.74
N ASP A 63 -8.51 -11.83 9.44
CA ASP A 63 -7.86 -11.51 8.18
C ASP A 63 -7.97 -12.70 7.21
N TYR A 64 -8.93 -12.62 6.28
CA TYR A 64 -9.23 -13.67 5.30
C TYR A 64 -8.29 -13.53 4.11
N GLY A 65 -7.43 -14.53 3.90
CA GLY A 65 -6.31 -14.49 2.96
C GLY A 65 -5.15 -13.66 3.51
N CYS A 66 -4.77 -13.89 4.77
CA CYS A 66 -3.77 -13.09 5.48
C CYS A 66 -2.34 -13.22 4.92
N GLY A 67 -2.10 -14.14 3.98
CA GLY A 67 -0.78 -14.46 3.47
C GLY A 67 0.17 -14.83 4.61
N ARG A 68 1.29 -14.10 4.72
CA ARG A 68 2.30 -14.32 5.77
C ARG A 68 1.87 -13.81 7.15
N GLY A 69 0.68 -13.22 7.30
CA GLY A 69 0.12 -12.79 8.59
C GLY A 69 0.78 -11.55 9.19
N ASP A 70 1.28 -10.61 8.38
CA ASP A 70 1.88 -9.36 8.88
C ASP A 70 0.87 -8.50 9.64
N ASP A 71 -0.34 -8.32 9.10
CA ASP A 71 -1.42 -7.58 9.75
C ASP A 71 -1.85 -8.25 11.06
N VAL A 72 -2.02 -9.57 11.04
CA VAL A 72 -2.39 -10.36 12.23
C VAL A 72 -1.37 -10.17 13.34
N ARG A 73 -0.07 -10.26 13.05
CA ARG A 73 1.00 -10.00 14.02
C ARG A 73 0.95 -8.59 14.57
N ALA A 74 0.74 -7.58 13.71
CA ALA A 74 0.68 -6.19 14.11
C ALA A 74 -0.53 -5.91 15.02
N LEU A 75 -1.70 -6.46 14.69
CA LEU A 75 -2.92 -6.35 15.50
C LEU A 75 -2.77 -7.06 16.86
N ALA A 76 -2.21 -8.28 16.86
CA ALA A 76 -1.96 -9.02 18.10
C ALA A 76 -0.96 -8.29 19.01
N ALA A 77 0.10 -7.69 18.45
CA ALA A 77 1.04 -6.86 19.20
C ALA A 77 0.39 -5.59 19.78
N ALA A 78 -0.69 -5.11 19.18
CA ALA A 78 -1.51 -4.00 19.68
C ALA A 78 -2.59 -4.47 20.69
N GLY A 79 -2.61 -5.74 21.08
CA GLY A 79 -3.57 -6.29 22.06
C GLY A 79 -4.95 -6.65 21.48
N LEU A 80 -5.08 -6.69 20.15
CA LEU A 80 -6.33 -7.07 19.49
C LEU A 80 -6.43 -8.59 19.30
N ARG A 81 -7.65 -9.11 19.35
CA ARG A 81 -7.95 -10.53 19.09
C ARG A 81 -8.03 -10.76 17.58
N ALA A 82 -6.87 -10.89 16.96
CA ALA A 82 -6.74 -11.10 15.52
C ALA A 82 -6.35 -12.54 15.19
N VAL A 83 -7.06 -13.12 14.21
CA VAL A 83 -6.74 -14.42 13.59
C VAL A 83 -6.61 -14.20 12.09
N GLY A 84 -5.73 -14.94 11.43
CA GLY A 84 -5.64 -14.93 9.97
C GLY A 84 -5.75 -16.32 9.41
N TRP A 85 -6.51 -16.45 8.32
CA TRP A 85 -6.60 -17.67 7.53
C TRP A 85 -6.04 -17.41 6.14
N ASP A 86 -5.34 -18.39 5.57
CA ASP A 86 -4.85 -18.35 4.20
C ASP A 86 -4.72 -19.78 3.67
N PRO A 87 -5.18 -20.09 2.45
CA PRO A 87 -5.17 -21.46 1.93
C PRO A 87 -3.76 -22.05 1.78
N HIS A 88 -2.72 -21.23 1.69
CA HIS A 88 -1.34 -21.66 1.54
C HIS A 88 -0.52 -21.49 2.82
N PHE A 89 -0.62 -20.32 3.46
CA PHE A 89 0.25 -19.95 4.58
C PHE A 89 -0.33 -20.31 5.95
N ALA A 90 -1.64 -20.47 6.07
CA ALA A 90 -2.33 -20.80 7.31
C ALA A 90 -3.60 -21.65 7.06
N PRO A 91 -3.47 -22.83 6.40
CA PRO A 91 -4.63 -23.61 5.96
C PRO A 91 -5.45 -24.18 7.13
N ASP A 92 -4.78 -24.50 8.24
CA ASP A 92 -5.37 -25.07 9.45
C ASP A 92 -5.92 -24.02 10.43
N ALA A 93 -5.76 -22.73 10.12
CA ALA A 93 -6.28 -21.67 10.97
C ALA A 93 -7.82 -21.64 10.96
N PRO A 94 -8.47 -21.35 12.10
CA PRO A 94 -9.93 -21.33 12.16
C PRO A 94 -10.50 -20.16 11.36
N ARG A 95 -11.56 -20.44 10.61
CA ARG A 95 -12.39 -19.44 9.91
C ARG A 95 -13.63 -19.16 10.75
N GLU A 96 -13.44 -18.50 11.88
CA GLU A 96 -14.51 -18.22 12.85
C GLU A 96 -15.19 -16.88 12.62
N PRO A 97 -16.51 -16.78 12.88
CA PRO A 97 -17.23 -15.52 12.80
C PRO A 97 -16.63 -14.44 13.71
N SER A 98 -16.27 -13.30 13.13
CA SER A 98 -15.59 -12.18 13.78
C SER A 98 -16.34 -10.87 13.58
N GLU A 99 -16.21 -9.93 14.51
CA GLU A 99 -16.80 -8.58 14.40
C GLU A 99 -16.31 -7.87 13.15
N VAL A 100 -15.01 -7.94 12.90
CA VAL A 100 -14.37 -7.37 11.72
C VAL A 100 -13.77 -8.49 10.88
N VAL A 101 -14.13 -8.53 9.59
CA VAL A 101 -13.46 -9.39 8.60
C VAL A 101 -12.76 -8.50 7.58
N ASN A 102 -11.49 -8.77 7.32
CA ASN A 102 -10.75 -8.15 6.22
C ASN A 102 -10.59 -9.17 5.08
N LEU A 103 -10.95 -8.78 3.87
CA LEU A 103 -10.69 -9.48 2.61
C LEU A 103 -9.78 -8.60 1.75
N GLY A 104 -8.53 -8.46 2.20
CA GLY A 104 -7.56 -7.56 1.61
C GLY A 104 -6.83 -8.19 0.43
N PHE A 105 -7.04 -7.67 -0.79
CA PHE A 105 -6.34 -8.05 -2.02
C PHE A 105 -6.54 -9.52 -2.48
N VAL A 106 -7.38 -10.30 -1.81
CA VAL A 106 -7.66 -11.70 -2.15
C VAL A 106 -8.40 -11.82 -3.48
N LEU A 107 -9.41 -10.99 -3.72
CA LEU A 107 -10.20 -11.04 -4.97
C LEU A 107 -9.36 -10.80 -6.22
N ASN A 108 -8.19 -10.17 -6.06
CA ASN A 108 -7.32 -9.88 -7.18
C ASN A 108 -6.61 -11.12 -7.74
N VAL A 109 -6.45 -12.17 -6.95
CA VAL A 109 -5.63 -13.35 -7.33
C VAL A 109 -6.45 -14.57 -7.72
N ILE A 110 -7.78 -14.48 -7.69
CA ILE A 110 -8.69 -15.56 -8.06
C ILE A 110 -9.17 -15.31 -9.50
N ASP A 111 -8.81 -16.20 -10.43
CA ASP A 111 -9.16 -16.13 -11.85
C ASP A 111 -10.56 -16.65 -12.15
N ASP A 112 -10.99 -17.72 -11.46
CA ASP A 112 -12.34 -18.27 -11.59
C ASP A 112 -13.39 -17.37 -10.92
N LEU A 113 -14.42 -17.00 -11.69
CA LEU A 113 -15.46 -16.08 -11.21
C LEU A 113 -16.33 -16.70 -10.10
N GLU A 114 -16.64 -17.99 -10.20
CA GLU A 114 -17.47 -18.68 -9.20
C GLU A 114 -16.72 -18.85 -7.88
N GLU A 115 -15.44 -19.21 -7.92
CA GLU A 115 -14.55 -19.24 -6.75
C GLU A 115 -14.43 -17.84 -6.11
N ARG A 116 -14.30 -16.79 -6.94
CA ARG A 116 -14.22 -15.41 -6.46
C ARG A 116 -15.51 -14.99 -5.76
N ASN A 117 -16.66 -15.33 -6.35
CA ASN A 117 -17.98 -15.08 -5.76
C ASN A 117 -18.16 -15.85 -4.45
N ALA A 118 -17.80 -17.14 -4.42
CA ALA A 118 -17.87 -17.99 -3.24
C ALA A 118 -16.96 -17.45 -2.12
N THR A 119 -15.75 -17.00 -2.46
CA THR A 119 -14.80 -16.40 -1.51
C THR A 119 -15.36 -15.13 -0.88
N LEU A 120 -15.92 -14.23 -1.69
CA LEU A 120 -16.55 -13.00 -1.20
C LEU A 120 -17.74 -13.31 -0.27
N ARG A 121 -18.60 -14.25 -0.65
CA ARG A 121 -19.73 -14.70 0.20
C ARG A 121 -19.26 -15.36 1.50
N ALA A 122 -18.22 -16.19 1.44
CA ALA A 122 -17.66 -16.85 2.61
C ALA A 122 -17.08 -15.84 3.61
N ALA A 123 -16.29 -14.87 3.12
CA ALA A 123 -15.74 -13.80 3.95
C ALA A 123 -16.86 -12.95 4.59
N PHE A 124 -17.89 -12.60 3.81
CA PHE A 124 -19.04 -11.87 4.33
C PHE A 124 -19.84 -12.67 5.36
N GLY A 125 -20.02 -13.98 5.15
CA GLY A 125 -20.71 -14.86 6.10
C GLY A 125 -20.02 -14.97 7.47
N LEU A 126 -18.73 -14.64 7.55
CA LEU A 126 -17.97 -14.60 8.79
C LEU A 126 -18.00 -13.22 9.47
N ALA A 127 -18.46 -12.17 8.78
CA ALA A 127 -18.52 -10.82 9.33
C ALA A 127 -19.78 -10.63 10.19
N LYS A 128 -19.58 -10.33 11.48
CA LYS A 128 -20.66 -10.01 12.41
C LYS A 128 -21.04 -8.53 12.39
N CYS A 129 -20.10 -7.64 12.03
CA CYS A 129 -20.34 -6.20 11.94
C CYS A 129 -19.94 -5.62 10.58
N VAL A 130 -18.66 -5.76 10.20
CA VAL A 130 -18.17 -5.17 8.95
C VAL A 130 -17.22 -6.10 8.21
N LEU A 131 -17.41 -6.20 6.90
CA LEU A 131 -16.45 -6.74 5.95
C LEU A 131 -15.74 -5.58 5.26
N SER A 132 -14.41 -5.56 5.34
CA SER A 132 -13.54 -4.70 4.54
C SER A 132 -13.07 -5.43 3.30
N VAL A 133 -13.36 -4.90 2.11
CA VAL A 133 -12.91 -5.46 0.83
C VAL A 133 -11.96 -4.47 0.17
N ALA A 134 -10.70 -4.87 0.01
CA ALA A 134 -9.69 -4.08 -0.68
C ALA A 134 -9.21 -4.78 -1.95
N VAL A 135 -9.02 -4.01 -3.02
CA VAL A 135 -8.51 -4.50 -4.29
C VAL A 135 -7.51 -3.54 -4.91
N MET A 136 -6.66 -4.06 -5.79
CA MET A 136 -5.82 -3.25 -6.64
C MET A 136 -6.64 -2.61 -7.77
N THR A 137 -6.51 -1.29 -7.95
CA THR A 137 -7.21 -0.52 -8.99
C THR A 137 -6.34 -0.13 -10.18
N VAL A 138 -5.02 -0.11 -9.98
CA VAL A 138 -4.06 0.32 -11.00
C VAL A 138 -3.21 -0.87 -11.42
N ARG A 139 -3.18 -1.12 -12.74
CA ARG A 139 -2.31 -2.12 -13.37
C ARG A 139 -0.85 -1.87 -13.00
N LYS A 140 -0.16 -2.91 -12.54
CA LYS A 140 1.28 -2.87 -12.24
C LYS A 140 1.97 -4.05 -12.90
N GLY A 141 2.88 -3.77 -13.83
CA GLY A 141 3.70 -4.78 -14.50
C GLY A 141 3.20 -5.21 -15.89
N SER A 142 3.99 -6.08 -16.52
CA SER A 142 3.72 -6.67 -17.83
C SER A 142 3.15 -8.08 -17.69
N GLY A 143 2.32 -8.46 -18.65
CA GLY A 143 1.60 -9.73 -18.66
C GLY A 143 0.65 -9.78 -19.87
N SER A 144 0.21 -10.98 -20.22
CA SER A 144 -0.82 -11.20 -21.24
C SER A 144 -2.20 -11.16 -20.63
N ASP A 145 -3.19 -10.72 -21.39
CA ASP A 145 -4.58 -10.75 -20.96
C ASP A 145 -5.02 -12.21 -20.73
N HIS A 146 -5.70 -12.46 -19.62
CA HIS A 146 -6.21 -13.78 -19.24
C HIS A 146 -7.50 -13.61 -18.42
N ALA A 147 -8.56 -14.30 -18.83
CA ALA A 147 -9.90 -14.11 -18.27
C ALA A 147 -10.27 -12.60 -18.22
N ASP A 148 -10.61 -12.08 -17.04
CA ASP A 148 -10.90 -10.67 -16.80
C ASP A 148 -9.74 -9.91 -16.12
N GLY A 149 -8.53 -10.46 -16.21
CA GLY A 149 -7.31 -9.91 -15.62
C GLY A 149 -6.07 -10.17 -16.47
N LEU A 150 -4.92 -10.26 -15.80
CA LEU A 150 -3.63 -10.50 -16.44
C LEU A 150 -2.97 -11.75 -15.89
N LEU A 151 -2.35 -12.52 -16.78
CA LEU A 151 -1.36 -13.51 -16.40
C LEU A 151 0.02 -12.85 -16.44
N THR A 152 0.66 -12.74 -15.28
CA THR A 152 2.01 -12.17 -15.18
C THR A 152 3.04 -13.09 -15.82
N THR A 153 4.21 -12.53 -16.17
CA THR A 153 5.36 -13.34 -16.64
C THR A 153 5.87 -14.35 -15.61
N ARG A 154 5.45 -14.22 -14.35
CA ARG A 154 5.73 -15.17 -13.26
C ARG A 154 4.66 -16.24 -13.10
N GLY A 155 3.65 -16.27 -13.97
CA GLY A 155 2.58 -17.28 -13.97
C GLY A 155 1.49 -17.05 -12.92
N THR A 156 1.33 -15.82 -12.42
CA THR A 156 0.27 -15.50 -11.44
C THR A 156 -0.86 -14.71 -12.11
N PHE A 157 -2.10 -15.02 -11.76
CA PHE A 157 -3.25 -14.21 -12.14
C PHE A 157 -3.33 -12.93 -11.32
N GLN A 158 -3.77 -11.85 -11.95
CA GLN A 158 -3.97 -10.56 -11.31
C GLN A 158 -5.11 -9.80 -12.00
N LYS A 159 -6.26 -9.73 -11.34
CA LYS A 159 -7.34 -8.81 -11.69
C LYS A 159 -7.09 -7.42 -11.11
N TYR A 160 -7.48 -6.39 -11.85
CA TYR A 160 -7.60 -5.02 -11.35
C TYR A 160 -9.05 -4.58 -11.46
N PHE A 161 -9.50 -3.79 -10.50
CA PHE A 161 -10.90 -3.35 -10.44
C PHE A 161 -10.99 -1.83 -10.60
N GLY A 162 -11.93 -1.37 -11.42
CA GLY A 162 -12.41 0.01 -11.34
C GLY A 162 -13.17 0.25 -10.04
N GLN A 163 -13.24 1.49 -9.56
CA GLN A 163 -14.00 1.81 -8.34
C GLN A 163 -15.50 1.49 -8.50
N THR A 164 -16.09 1.84 -9.64
CA THR A 164 -17.49 1.54 -9.96
C THR A 164 -17.72 0.04 -10.13
N GLU A 165 -16.79 -0.65 -10.79
CA GLU A 165 -16.81 -2.10 -10.98
C GLU A 165 -16.79 -2.84 -9.65
N LEU A 166 -15.87 -2.48 -8.73
CA LEU A 166 -15.80 -3.07 -7.40
C LEU A 166 -17.13 -2.92 -6.65
N ARG A 167 -17.74 -1.74 -6.68
CA ARG A 167 -19.01 -1.50 -6.01
C ARG A 167 -20.12 -2.37 -6.59
N ALA A 168 -20.26 -2.38 -7.91
CA ALA A 168 -21.28 -3.16 -8.60
C ALA A 168 -21.09 -4.66 -8.34
N TYR A 169 -19.85 -5.16 -8.45
CA TYR A 169 -19.51 -6.56 -8.20
C TYR A 169 -19.88 -6.99 -6.77
N VAL A 170 -19.48 -6.20 -5.77
CA VAL A 170 -19.79 -6.52 -4.36
C VAL A 170 -21.29 -6.45 -4.09
N ALA A 171 -22.00 -5.46 -4.66
CA ALA A 171 -23.45 -5.33 -4.52
C ALA A 171 -24.20 -6.51 -5.13
N GLU A 172 -23.81 -6.95 -6.32
CA GLU A 172 -24.41 -8.08 -7.02
C GLU A 172 -24.21 -9.40 -6.27
N VAL A 173 -22.98 -9.67 -5.81
CA VAL A 173 -22.64 -10.95 -5.17
C VAL A 173 -23.24 -11.10 -3.78
N LEU A 174 -23.30 -10.00 -3.01
CA LEU A 174 -23.75 -9.99 -1.62
C LEU A 174 -25.21 -9.53 -1.43
N GLY A 175 -25.83 -8.94 -2.47
CA GLY A 175 -27.16 -8.35 -2.38
C GLY A 175 -27.24 -7.15 -1.43
N ARG A 176 -26.11 -6.45 -1.20
CA ARG A 176 -25.99 -5.31 -0.27
C ARG A 176 -25.07 -4.25 -0.83
N GLU A 177 -25.49 -2.99 -0.71
CA GLU A 177 -24.72 -1.86 -1.22
C GLU A 177 -23.43 -1.63 -0.41
N PRO A 178 -22.25 -1.62 -1.04
CA PRO A 178 -21.00 -1.34 -0.37
C PRO A 178 -20.77 0.17 -0.21
N VAL A 179 -20.27 0.57 0.97
CA VAL A 179 -19.88 1.95 1.25
C VAL A 179 -18.42 2.17 0.88
N THR A 180 -18.16 3.09 -0.05
CA THR A 180 -16.77 3.42 -0.44
C THR A 180 -16.09 4.26 0.63
N VAL A 181 -14.93 3.79 1.09
CA VAL A 181 -14.13 4.46 2.14
C VAL A 181 -12.73 4.85 1.66
N GLY A 182 -12.34 4.44 0.46
CA GLY A 182 -11.12 4.87 -0.23
C GLY A 182 -10.99 4.26 -1.62
N PRO A 183 -9.97 4.64 -2.41
CA PRO A 183 -9.73 4.06 -3.73
C PRO A 183 -9.49 2.55 -3.63
N GLY A 184 -10.31 1.76 -4.31
CA GLY A 184 -10.22 0.30 -4.28
C GLY A 184 -10.58 -0.32 -2.94
N LEU A 185 -11.28 0.42 -2.06
CA LEU A 185 -11.61 -0.02 -0.72
C LEU A 185 -13.06 0.30 -0.38
N VAL A 186 -13.81 -0.74 -0.05
CA VAL A 186 -15.21 -0.64 0.36
C VAL A 186 -15.47 -1.39 1.65
N PHE A 187 -16.45 -0.91 2.42
CA PHE A 187 -17.00 -1.61 3.57
C PHE A 187 -18.39 -2.14 3.23
N VAL A 188 -18.70 -3.34 3.71
CA VAL A 188 -20.03 -3.95 3.64
C VAL A 188 -20.44 -4.27 5.07
N PHE A 189 -21.59 -3.74 5.49
CA PHE A 189 -22.09 -3.89 6.85
C PHE A 189 -23.02 -5.09 6.95
N ARG A 190 -23.02 -5.75 8.12
CA ARG A 190 -23.86 -6.93 8.35
C ARG A 190 -25.33 -6.53 8.47
N SER A 191 -25.60 -5.41 9.14
CA SER A 191 -26.94 -4.85 9.30
C SER A 191 -27.05 -3.40 8.83
N ASP A 192 -28.29 -2.99 8.54
CA ASP A 192 -28.58 -1.63 8.09
C ASP A 192 -28.33 -0.63 9.23
N GLU A 193 -28.55 -1.03 10.50
CA GLU A 193 -28.27 -0.21 11.67
C GLU A 193 -26.77 0.11 11.81
N GLU A 194 -25.90 -0.85 11.51
CA GLU A 194 -24.44 -0.65 11.53
C GLU A 194 -24.00 0.29 10.42
N GLU A 195 -24.57 0.14 9.23
CA GLU A 195 -24.33 1.03 8.10
C GLU A 195 -24.76 2.47 8.43
N GLN A 196 -26.01 2.66 8.91
CA GLN A 196 -26.50 3.98 9.28
C GLN A 196 -25.67 4.61 10.40
N SER A 197 -25.27 3.81 11.39
CA SER A 197 -24.37 4.24 12.46
C SER A 197 -23.02 4.72 11.90
N PHE A 198 -22.44 3.98 10.95
CA PHE A 198 -21.20 4.38 10.28
C PHE A 198 -21.37 5.67 9.47
N LEU A 199 -22.41 5.78 8.65
CA LEU A 199 -22.66 6.96 7.83
C LEU A 199 -22.89 8.21 8.69
N ALA A 200 -23.63 8.10 9.78
CA ALA A 200 -23.83 9.21 10.73
C ALA A 200 -22.53 9.63 11.42
N ARG A 201 -21.66 8.68 11.80
CA ARG A 201 -20.31 8.99 12.35
C ARG A 201 -19.42 9.66 11.31
N ARG A 202 -19.46 9.19 10.06
CA ARG A 202 -18.70 9.75 8.93
C ARG A 202 -19.09 11.19 8.64
N GLN A 203 -20.38 11.49 8.59
CA GLN A 203 -20.87 12.85 8.41
C GLN A 203 -20.43 13.77 9.55
N ARG A 204 -20.60 13.34 10.82
CA ARG A 204 -20.14 14.11 11.98
C ARG A 204 -18.64 14.43 11.91
N ARG A 205 -17.80 13.45 11.56
CA ARG A 205 -16.35 13.67 11.38
C ARG A 205 -16.05 14.62 10.23
N ALA A 206 -16.78 14.54 9.12
CA ALA A 206 -16.60 15.48 8.01
C ALA A 206 -17.01 16.91 8.40
N THR A 207 -18.11 17.07 9.13
CA THR A 207 -18.56 18.37 9.65
C THR A 207 -17.57 18.92 10.68
N LEU A 208 -17.09 18.08 11.60
CA LEU A 208 -16.06 18.46 12.57
C LEU A 208 -14.75 18.85 11.89
N ALA A 209 -14.27 18.09 10.89
CA ALA A 209 -13.07 18.44 10.14
C ALA A 209 -13.25 19.71 9.27
N ALA A 210 -14.47 19.99 8.81
CA ALA A 210 -14.79 21.24 8.11
C ALA A 210 -14.86 22.45 9.07
N ASN A 211 -15.27 22.22 10.32
CA ASN A 211 -15.35 23.24 11.38
C ASN A 211 -14.02 23.42 12.13
N ASP A 212 -13.17 22.40 12.19
CA ASP A 212 -11.77 22.46 12.59
C ASP A 212 -10.95 23.03 11.43
N ARG A 213 -11.09 24.34 11.19
CA ARG A 213 -10.00 25.14 10.60
C ARG A 213 -8.87 25.33 11.62
N PHE A 214 -8.49 24.26 12.32
CA PHE A 214 -7.28 24.25 13.14
C PHE A 214 -6.09 24.32 12.19
N GLU A 215 -5.33 25.41 12.32
CA GLU A 215 -4.00 25.55 11.77
C GLU A 215 -3.20 24.29 12.09
N MET A 216 -2.89 23.52 11.06
CA MET A 216 -1.93 22.44 11.17
C MET A 216 -0.56 23.10 11.44
N PRO A 217 0.15 22.80 12.54
CA PRO A 217 1.50 23.27 12.71
C PRO A 217 2.33 22.71 11.55
N LEU A 218 2.96 23.60 10.78
CA LEU A 218 3.93 23.21 9.76
C LEU A 218 4.96 22.27 10.41
N PRO A 219 5.23 21.08 9.84
CA PRO A 219 6.30 20.23 10.35
C PRO A 219 7.64 20.97 10.28
N PRO A 220 8.53 20.80 11.27
CA PRO A 220 9.83 21.47 11.27
C PRO A 220 10.61 21.12 10.00
N ALA A 221 11.19 22.15 9.39
CA ALA A 221 11.74 22.16 8.02
C ALA A 221 12.97 21.24 7.78
N SER A 222 13.29 20.29 8.64
CA SER A 222 14.57 19.56 8.58
C SER A 222 14.53 18.22 7.82
N ALA A 223 13.39 17.78 7.27
CA ALA A 223 13.29 16.48 6.59
C ALA A 223 13.23 16.54 5.04
N ARG A 224 13.60 17.66 4.40
CA ARG A 224 13.62 17.80 2.92
C ARG A 224 14.97 18.26 2.35
N ALA A 225 16.07 17.98 3.02
CA ALA A 225 17.39 18.07 2.41
C ALA A 225 17.51 17.00 1.31
N GLY A 226 17.37 17.40 0.04
CA GLY A 226 17.69 16.52 -1.09
C GLY A 226 17.13 16.88 -2.45
N ARG A 227 16.14 17.78 -2.57
CA ARG A 227 15.68 18.29 -3.88
C ARG A 227 15.27 19.74 -3.73
N SER A 228 16.06 20.66 -4.28
CA SER A 228 15.68 22.07 -4.48
C SER A 228 14.44 22.10 -5.38
N SER A 229 13.25 22.12 -4.77
CA SER A 229 12.00 22.29 -5.51
C SER A 229 12.02 23.67 -6.20
N ALA A 230 11.31 23.82 -7.32
CA ALA A 230 11.12 25.13 -7.93
C ALA A 230 10.57 26.16 -6.92
N TYR A 231 9.78 25.68 -5.95
CA TYR A 231 9.33 26.46 -4.79
C TYR A 231 10.48 27.07 -3.98
N ALA A 232 11.52 26.30 -3.63
CA ALA A 232 12.66 26.83 -2.89
C ALA A 232 13.51 27.84 -3.70
N ARG A 233 13.50 27.74 -5.03
CA ARG A 233 14.25 28.66 -5.92
C ARG A 233 13.53 29.98 -6.16
N HIS A 234 12.20 30.00 -6.04
CA HIS A 234 11.35 31.16 -6.31
C HIS A 234 10.47 31.52 -5.12
N GLN A 235 10.91 31.19 -3.90
CA GLN A 235 10.11 31.36 -2.68
C GLN A 235 9.61 32.80 -2.51
N ASP A 236 10.50 33.79 -2.61
CA ASP A 236 10.14 35.21 -2.47
C ASP A 236 9.12 35.67 -3.53
N LEU A 237 9.17 35.10 -4.74
CA LEU A 237 8.26 35.44 -5.82
C LEU A 237 6.88 34.81 -5.60
N LEU A 238 6.86 33.55 -5.16
CA LEU A 238 5.64 32.82 -4.83
C LEU A 238 4.95 33.37 -3.59
N ASP A 239 5.71 33.77 -2.57
CA ASP A 239 5.17 34.40 -1.36
C ASP A 239 4.57 35.77 -1.68
N ALA A 240 5.22 36.58 -2.52
CA ALA A 240 4.68 37.86 -2.99
C ALA A 240 3.39 37.68 -3.82
N PHE A 241 3.35 36.69 -4.72
CA PHE A 241 2.15 36.37 -5.49
C PHE A 241 1.01 35.89 -4.59
N TRP A 242 1.33 35.05 -3.60
CA TRP A 242 0.37 34.56 -2.63
C TRP A 242 -0.20 35.69 -1.76
N SER A 243 0.63 36.63 -1.30
CA SER A 243 0.18 37.82 -0.58
C SER A 243 -0.79 38.65 -1.42
N ALA A 244 -0.49 38.89 -2.70
CA ALA A 244 -1.40 39.60 -3.60
C ALA A 244 -2.74 38.86 -3.78
N ALA A 245 -2.70 37.52 -3.88
CA ALA A 245 -3.92 36.71 -3.97
C ALA A 245 -4.79 36.79 -2.71
N LEU A 246 -4.16 36.86 -1.53
CA LEU A 246 -4.85 37.01 -0.26
C LEU A 246 -5.49 38.39 -0.11
N GLU A 247 -4.82 39.46 -0.58
CA GLU A 247 -5.37 40.81 -0.56
C GLU A 247 -6.57 40.96 -1.51
N LEU A 248 -6.51 40.34 -2.69
CA LEU A 248 -7.59 40.40 -3.69
C LEU A 248 -8.74 39.41 -3.41
N GLY A 249 -8.51 38.41 -2.56
CA GLY A 249 -9.45 37.31 -2.33
C GLY A 249 -9.66 36.39 -3.55
N ARG A 250 -8.84 36.56 -4.60
CA ARG A 250 -8.79 35.77 -5.84
C ARG A 250 -7.37 35.81 -6.41
N LEU A 251 -7.07 34.96 -7.39
CA LEU A 251 -5.77 35.02 -8.08
C LEU A 251 -5.59 36.37 -8.79
N PRO A 252 -4.43 37.05 -8.63
CA PRO A 252 -4.12 38.28 -9.36
C PRO A 252 -4.10 38.03 -10.87
N GLU A 253 -4.67 38.95 -11.65
CA GLU A 253 -4.43 39.02 -13.09
C GLU A 253 -3.03 39.56 -13.39
N ALA A 254 -2.58 39.44 -14.65
CA ALA A 254 -1.20 39.74 -15.03
C ALA A 254 -0.78 41.20 -14.79
N ASP A 255 -1.74 42.13 -14.85
CA ASP A 255 -1.57 43.56 -14.56
C ASP A 255 -1.72 43.90 -13.07
N GLU A 256 -2.27 42.99 -12.26
CA GLU A 256 -2.49 43.16 -10.82
C GLU A 256 -1.29 42.67 -9.99
N PHE A 257 -0.36 41.93 -10.58
CA PHE A 257 0.89 41.50 -9.96
C PHE A 257 2.11 42.00 -10.74
N GLY A 258 2.80 43.01 -10.20
CA GLY A 258 3.92 43.68 -10.88
C GLY A 258 5.15 42.81 -11.21
N ARG A 259 5.16 41.53 -10.78
CA ARG A 259 6.21 40.54 -11.10
C ARG A 259 5.66 39.34 -11.88
N ALA A 260 4.53 39.50 -12.59
CA ALA A 260 3.90 38.43 -13.36
C ALA A 260 4.81 37.84 -14.46
N ASP A 261 5.66 38.67 -15.06
CA ASP A 261 6.65 38.24 -16.06
C ASP A 261 7.73 37.34 -15.46
N GLU A 262 8.18 37.63 -14.24
CA GLU A 262 9.13 36.79 -13.49
C GLU A 262 8.50 35.44 -13.10
N LEU A 263 7.20 35.44 -12.78
CA LEU A 263 6.45 34.25 -12.40
C LEU A 263 6.32 33.29 -13.59
N SER A 264 5.95 33.82 -14.75
CA SER A 264 5.85 33.07 -16.00
C SER A 264 7.20 32.51 -16.45
N ALA A 265 8.27 33.32 -16.35
CA ALA A 265 9.62 32.89 -16.73
C ALA A 265 10.25 31.87 -15.76
N GLY A 266 9.93 31.94 -14.46
CA GLY A 266 10.52 31.09 -13.43
C GLY A 266 9.84 29.73 -13.24
N LEU A 267 8.57 29.60 -13.62
CA LEU A 267 7.75 28.41 -13.33
C LEU A 267 7.23 27.67 -14.57
N GLY A 268 7.27 28.30 -15.76
CA GLY A 268 6.83 27.70 -17.03
C GLY A 268 5.33 27.83 -17.27
#